data_AF-A0A7X9IVD4-F1
#
_entry.id   AF-A0A7X9IVD4-F1
#
_cell.length_a   1.000
_cell.length_b   1.000
_cell.length_c   1.000
_cell.angle_alpha   90.00
_cell.angle_beta   90.00
_cell.angle_gamma   90.00
#
_symmetry.space_group_name_H-M   'P 1'
#
loop_
_entity.id
_entity.type
_entity.pdbx_description
1 polymer ?
#
loop_
_entity_poly.entity_id
_entity_poly.type
_entity_poly.pdbx_seq_one_letter_code
_entity_poly.pdbx_strand_id
1 'polypeptide(L)' 'AAATALAAEPDAAARSPAGRPPVQWQTRALRGIGYALVELGRLEDARATYRRALDLDPNDASARKELEYVNGRLGGAAP' A
#
# COMPACT_ATOMS: atom_id res chain seq x y z
N ALA A 1 -18.11 -3.53 -54.07
CA ALA A 1 -16.66 -3.68 -53.81
C ALA A 1 -16.20 -2.50 -52.95
N ALA A 2 -15.82 -2.78 -51.70
CA ALA A 2 -15.04 -1.97 -50.73
C ALA A 2 -15.26 -2.68 -49.36
N ALA A 3 -14.41 -3.61 -48.95
CA ALA A 3 -13.10 -3.44 -48.29
C ALA A 3 -13.20 -2.82 -46.87
N THR A 4 -12.76 -3.62 -45.89
CA THR A 4 -12.16 -3.20 -44.58
C THR A 4 -13.18 -2.73 -43.53
N ALA A 5 -13.24 -3.24 -42.29
CA ALA A 5 -12.15 -3.55 -41.39
C ALA A 5 -12.54 -4.62 -40.35
N LEU A 6 -11.55 -5.45 -40.03
CA LEU A 6 -11.40 -6.25 -38.83
C LEU A 6 -11.72 -5.38 -37.59
N ALA A 7 -12.87 -5.62 -36.95
CA ALA A 7 -13.16 -5.02 -35.65
C ALA A 7 -12.19 -5.64 -34.64
N ALA A 8 -11.22 -4.84 -34.21
CA ALA A 8 -10.29 -5.17 -33.15
C ALA A 8 -11.07 -5.51 -31.87
N GLU A 9 -10.70 -6.62 -31.24
CA GLU A 9 -11.15 -7.07 -29.92
C GLU A 9 -11.10 -5.91 -28.90
N PRO A 10 -12.21 -5.55 -28.24
CA PRO A 10 -12.16 -4.61 -27.14
C PRO A 10 -11.48 -5.29 -25.94
N ASP A 11 -10.18 -5.05 -25.88
CA ASP A 11 -9.33 -4.81 -24.72
C ASP A 11 -9.55 -5.73 -23.50
N ALA A 12 -8.51 -6.49 -23.18
CA ALA A 12 -8.38 -7.37 -22.03
C ALA A 12 -8.57 -6.69 -20.65
N ALA A 13 -8.85 -5.38 -20.60
CA ALA A 13 -9.18 -4.62 -19.41
C ALA A 13 -10.43 -5.10 -18.63
N ALA A 14 -11.31 -5.90 -19.25
CA ALA A 14 -12.57 -6.33 -18.63
C ALA A 14 -12.45 -7.43 -17.53
N ARG A 15 -11.24 -7.83 -17.12
CA ARG A 15 -11.02 -8.95 -16.17
C ARG A 15 -10.38 -8.57 -14.83
N SER A 16 -10.48 -7.32 -14.40
CA SER A 16 -10.22 -6.99 -12.99
C SER A 16 -11.55 -6.97 -12.22
N PRO A 17 -11.73 -7.76 -11.15
CA PRO A 17 -12.97 -7.75 -10.38
C PRO A 17 -13.17 -6.36 -9.76
N ALA A 18 -14.05 -5.58 -10.38
CA ALA A 18 -14.52 -4.29 -9.92
C ALA A 18 -15.19 -4.47 -8.55
N GLY A 19 -14.54 -4.00 -7.49
CA GLY A 19 -15.11 -4.08 -6.14
C GLY A 19 -14.15 -3.81 -4.98
N ARG A 20 -12.82 -3.85 -5.21
CA ARG A 20 -11.86 -3.29 -4.24
C ARG A 20 -11.40 -1.91 -4.71
N PRO A 21 -11.67 -0.82 -3.96
CA PRO A 21 -11.03 0.45 -4.24
C PRO A 21 -9.51 0.29 -4.38
N PRO A 22 -8.88 0.96 -5.36
CA PRO A 22 -7.47 0.77 -5.70
C PRO A 22 -6.49 1.11 -4.57
N VAL A 23 -6.95 1.71 -3.48
CA VAL A 23 -6.15 2.06 -2.30
C VAL A 23 -5.82 0.87 -1.40
N GLN A 24 -6.70 -0.12 -1.21
CA GLN A 24 -6.45 -1.19 -0.22
C GLN A 24 -5.27 -2.12 -0.55
N TRP A 25 -4.94 -2.34 -1.82
CA TRP A 25 -3.77 -3.17 -2.17
C TRP A 25 -2.47 -2.43 -1.91
N GLN A 26 -2.41 -1.13 -2.21
CA GLN A 26 -1.25 -0.29 -1.91
C GLN A 26 -1.05 -0.15 -0.40
N THR A 27 -2.12 0.10 0.36
CA THR A 27 -2.05 0.20 1.82
C THR A 27 -1.54 -1.11 2.44
N ARG A 28 -2.07 -2.27 2.01
CA ARG A 28 -1.62 -3.58 2.51
C ARG A 28 -0.16 -3.87 2.14
N ALA A 29 0.27 -3.50 0.93
CA ALA A 29 1.66 -3.65 0.52
C ALA A 29 2.60 -2.77 1.34
N LEU A 30 2.24 -1.49 1.56
CA LEU A 30 3.00 -0.56 2.40
C LEU A 30 3.12 -1.08 3.83
N ARG A 31 2.05 -1.66 4.40
CA ARG A 31 2.13 -2.33 5.70
C ARG A 31 3.15 -3.47 5.74
N GLY A 32 3.17 -4.31 4.71
CA GLY A 32 4.15 -5.40 4.61
C GLY A 32 5.59 -4.88 4.54
N ILE A 33 5.83 -3.81 3.77
CA ILE A 33 7.14 -3.15 3.69
C ILE A 33 7.52 -2.55 5.05
N GLY A 34 6.60 -1.83 5.69
CA GLY A 34 6.82 -1.26 7.02
C GLY A 34 7.21 -2.33 8.05
N TYR A 35 6.52 -3.48 8.02
CA TYR A 35 6.82 -4.60 8.91
C TYR A 35 8.23 -5.14 8.67
N ALA A 36 8.61 -5.37 7.42
CA ALA A 36 9.96 -5.82 7.09
C ALA A 36 11.04 -4.81 7.54
N LEU A 37 10.77 -3.50 7.42
CA LEU A 37 11.69 -2.46 7.89
C LEU A 37 11.85 -2.46 9.42
N VAL A 38 10.78 -2.77 10.16
CA VAL A 38 10.84 -2.97 11.63
C VAL A 38 11.75 -4.14 11.98
N GLU A 39 11.58 -5.29 11.31
CA GLU A 39 12.42 -6.47 11.54
C GLU A 39 13.90 -6.23 11.20
N LEU A 40 14.16 -5.35 10.23
CA LEU A 40 15.52 -4.90 9.88
C LEU A 40 16.07 -3.82 10.82
N GLY A 41 15.33 -3.39 11.84
CA GLY A 41 15.73 -2.31 12.75
C GLY A 41 15.72 -0.91 12.14
N ARG A 42 15.23 -0.76 10.90
CA ARG A 42 15.13 0.51 10.16
C ARG A 42 13.85 1.24 10.56
N LEU A 43 13.77 1.60 11.85
CA LEU A 43 12.54 2.12 12.47
C LEU A 43 12.07 3.45 11.84
N GLU A 44 12.98 4.32 11.43
CA GLU A 44 12.61 5.59 10.80
C GLU A 44 11.96 5.41 9.41
N ASP A 45 12.51 4.49 8.60
CA ASP A 45 11.92 4.14 7.31
C ASP A 45 10.57 3.42 7.50
N ALA A 46 10.46 2.57 8.51
CA ALA A 46 9.20 1.93 8.86
C ALA A 46 8.13 2.98 9.22
N ARG A 47 8.49 3.99 10.04
CA ARG A 47 7.61 5.10 10.42
C ARG A 47 7.09 5.86 9.19
N ALA A 48 7.99 6.22 8.27
CA ALA A 48 7.62 6.90 7.02
C ALA A 48 6.68 6.03 6.16
N THR A 49 6.95 4.73 6.09
CA THR A 49 6.14 3.79 5.31
C THR A 49 4.72 3.64 5.86
N TYR A 50 4.58 3.53 7.19
CA TYR A 50 3.26 3.44 7.83
C TYR A 50 2.47 4.75 7.74
N ARG A 51 3.13 5.91 7.78
CA ARG A 51 2.48 7.20 7.49
C ARG A 51 1.91 7.23 6.08
N ARG A 52 2.69 6.81 5.08
CA ARG A 52 2.21 6.72 3.70
C ARG A 52 1.03 5.75 3.55
N ALA A 53 1.00 4.66 4.31
CA ALA A 53 -0.16 3.76 4.32
C ALA A 53 -1.42 4.48 4.83
N LEU A 54 -1.29 5.29 5.89
CA LEU A 54 -2.39 6.08 6.45
C LEU A 54 -2.78 7.28 5.59
N ASP A 55 -1.86 7.84 4.80
CA ASP A 55 -2.19 8.89 3.82
C ASP A 55 -3.08 8.33 2.69
N LEU A 56 -2.92 7.04 2.36
CA LEU A 56 -3.75 6.35 1.36
C LEU A 56 -5.06 5.80 1.95
N ASP A 57 -5.02 5.26 3.16
CA ASP A 57 -6.18 4.80 3.91
C ASP A 57 -6.09 5.27 5.37
N PRO A 58 -6.68 6.44 5.68
CA PRO A 58 -6.69 6.97 7.04
C PRO A 58 -7.37 6.04 8.06
N ASN A 59 -8.19 5.08 7.60
CA ASN A 59 -8.94 4.15 8.43
C ASN A 59 -8.20 2.83 8.68
N ASP A 60 -7.00 2.62 8.13
CA ASP A 60 -6.22 1.39 8.37
C ASP A 60 -5.75 1.32 9.84
N ALA A 61 -6.55 0.64 10.66
CA ALA A 61 -6.26 0.42 12.07
C ALA A 61 -4.96 -0.37 12.30
N SER A 62 -4.57 -1.23 11.36
CA SER A 62 -3.32 -1.98 11.47
C SER A 62 -2.12 -1.05 11.25
N ALA A 63 -2.14 -0.23 10.19
CA ALA A 63 -1.07 0.75 9.94
C ALA A 63 -0.92 1.74 11.11
N ARG A 64 -2.03 2.17 11.72
CA ARG A 64 -2.01 3.04 12.91
C ARG A 64 -1.35 2.39 14.11
N LYS A 65 -1.73 1.14 14.42
CA LYS A 65 -1.12 0.37 15.53
C LYS A 65 0.38 0.17 15.32
N GLU A 66 0.79 -0.20 14.11
CA GLU A 66 2.22 -0.40 13.81
C GLU A 66 3.00 0.92 13.89
N LEU A 67 2.41 2.05 13.46
CA LEU A 67 3.02 3.37 13.59
C LEU A 67 3.22 3.76 15.07
N GLU A 68 2.24 3.50 15.93
CA GLU A 68 2.37 3.72 17.38
C GLU A 68 3.50 2.88 17.99
N TYR A 69 3.57 1.60 17.65
CA TYR A 69 4.64 0.71 18.08
C TYR A 69 6.02 1.22 17.67
N VAL A 70 6.18 1.60 16.39
CA VAL A 70 7.45 2.14 15.87
C VAL A 70 7.83 3.44 16.56
N ASN A 71 6.88 4.35 16.79
CA ASN A 71 7.14 5.61 17.50
C ASN A 71 7.59 5.35 18.95
N GLY A 72 7.00 4.38 19.64
CA GLY A 72 7.43 3.98 20.98
C GLY A 72 8.87 3.48 21.01
N ARG A 73 9.26 2.67 20.01
CA ARG A 73 10.65 2.19 19.90
C ARG A 73 11.65 3.28 19.57
N LEU A 74 11.27 4.27 18.76
CA LEU A 74 12.11 5.44 18.47
C LEU A 74 12.24 6.35 19.70
N GLY A 75 11.15 6.56 20.45
CA GLY A 75 11.15 7.37 21.67
C GLY A 75 11.92 6.72 22.83
N GLY A 76 11.90 5.38 22.92
CA GLY A 76 12.73 4.62 23.86
C GLY A 76 14.19 4.45 23.44
N ALA A 77 14.55 4.89 22.23
CA ALA A 77 15.91 4.86 21.68
C ALA A 77 16.60 6.24 21.67
N ALA A 78 16.05 7.23 22.39
CA ALA A 78 16.76 8.47 22.69
C ALA A 78 17.94 8.18 23.66
N PRO A 79 19.08 8.89 23.55
CA PRO A 79 20.34 8.56 24.21
C PRO A 79 20.29 8.53 25.74
#